data_AF-A0A834C877-F1
#
_entry.id   AF-A0A834C877-F1
#
_cell.length_a   1.000
_cell.length_b   1.000
_cell.length_c   1.000
_cell.angle_alpha   90.00
_cell.angle_beta   90.00
_cell.angle_gamma   90.00
#
_symmetry.space_group_name_H-M   'P 1'
#
loop_
_entity.id
_entity.type
_entity.pdbx_description
1 polymer ?
#
loop_
_entity_poly.entity_id
_entity_poly.type
_entity_poly.pdbx_seq_one_letter_code
_entity_poly.pdbx_strand_id
1 'polypeptide(L)'
;MSHWAKTTGKTQSTLDTPLSCPGNTSGSPSDELEEVAEDGEASSLWAWLKDHSRSDLSRMHVLDISWFTDSMKEKRPVAVETKHLIQDVLPEVSTPTSAAAVSQYACQRRTTTENHNKNLTDAFEVLAENYEFNGMEGQCLAFRRAASVLKSLSWEVRSSERVHELPCLGETMEELVEEILQYGRSFEVNKILSDERYQTLKLFTSVFGVGLKTAEKWYRRGLRTFPDVLEEPSIHLNRMQQSGASTYFHFN
;
A
#
# COMPACT_ATOMS: atom_id res chain seq x y z
N MET A 1 -16.83 17.54 -33.28
CA MET A 1 -15.82 18.47 -32.71
C MET A 1 -16.32 18.77 -31.31
N SER A 2 -15.69 18.30 -30.24
CA SER A 2 -14.33 18.65 -29.85
C SER A 2 -13.67 17.57 -29.00
N HIS A 3 -12.34 17.58 -29.06
CA HIS A 3 -11.37 16.66 -28.50
C HIS A 3 -11.42 16.53 -26.97
N TRP A 4 -11.04 15.36 -26.46
CA TRP A 4 -10.42 15.24 -25.13
C TRP A 4 -9.03 14.64 -25.29
N ALA A 5 -8.02 15.40 -24.87
CA ALA A 5 -6.62 15.03 -24.88
C ALA A 5 -6.28 14.25 -23.61
N LYS A 6 -5.52 13.16 -23.76
CA LYS A 6 -4.75 12.56 -22.68
C LYS A 6 -3.52 13.41 -22.40
N THR A 7 -3.26 13.69 -21.12
CA THR A 7 -1.94 14.05 -20.63
C THR A 7 -1.56 13.12 -19.48
N THR A 8 -0.67 12.18 -19.79
CA THR A 8 0.15 11.44 -18.84
C THR A 8 1.32 12.33 -18.39
N GLY A 9 1.61 12.38 -17.10
CA GLY A 9 2.92 12.88 -16.64
C GLY A 9 3.01 13.35 -15.19
N LYS A 10 3.81 12.58 -14.43
CA LYS A 10 4.67 12.96 -13.28
C LYS A 10 4.03 13.22 -11.91
N THR A 11 4.44 12.33 -11.01
CA THR A 11 4.66 12.57 -9.58
C THR A 11 5.40 13.89 -9.34
N GLN A 12 4.77 14.78 -8.58
CA GLN A 12 5.46 15.76 -7.74
C GLN A 12 4.67 15.83 -6.44
N SER A 13 5.35 15.57 -5.33
CA SER A 13 4.84 15.82 -3.99
C SER A 13 4.50 17.31 -3.87
N THR A 14 3.22 17.60 -3.67
CA THR A 14 2.74 18.92 -3.27
C THR A 14 1.54 18.65 -2.38
N LEU A 15 1.64 19.13 -1.15
CA LEU A 15 0.52 19.23 -0.22
C LEU A 15 -0.63 19.92 -0.96
N ASP A 16 -1.72 19.19 -1.19
CA ASP A 16 -2.92 19.75 -1.80
C ASP A 16 -3.47 20.83 -0.88
N THR A 17 -3.26 22.08 -1.31
CA THR A 17 -3.91 23.26 -0.74
C THR A 17 -5.32 23.30 -1.32
N PRO A 18 -6.38 23.56 -0.53
CA PRO A 18 -7.73 23.64 -1.08
C PRO A 18 -7.82 24.76 -2.12
N LEU A 19 -8.27 24.40 -3.32
CA LEU A 19 -8.47 25.30 -4.45
C LEU A 19 -9.64 26.26 -4.14
N SER A 20 -9.35 27.53 -3.89
CA SER A 20 -10.35 28.61 -3.98
C SER A 20 -10.55 29.05 -5.42
N CYS A 21 -11.79 28.96 -5.91
CA CYS A 21 -12.21 29.53 -7.20
C CYS A 21 -12.58 31.02 -7.05
N PRO A 22 -12.12 31.95 -7.93
CA PRO A 22 -12.55 33.34 -7.92
C PRO A 22 -13.88 33.52 -8.69
N GLY A 23 -14.77 34.36 -8.16
CA GLY A 23 -16.21 34.35 -8.47
C GLY A 23 -16.76 35.41 -9.47
N ASN A 24 -18.10 35.42 -9.54
CA ASN A 24 -19.09 36.48 -9.88
C ASN A 24 -20.38 35.82 -10.43
N THR A 25 -21.64 36.16 -10.13
CA THR A 25 -22.27 37.23 -9.34
C THR A 25 -23.73 36.85 -9.02
N SER A 26 -24.28 37.49 -7.98
CA SER A 26 -25.70 37.68 -7.59
C SER A 26 -26.43 36.56 -6.82
N GLY A 27 -26.46 36.71 -5.49
CA GLY A 27 -27.32 36.00 -4.54
C GLY A 27 -26.63 35.92 -3.18
N SER A 28 -27.23 36.48 -2.13
CA SER A 28 -26.66 36.69 -0.79
C SER A 28 -25.88 35.49 -0.21
N PRO A 29 -24.68 35.69 0.40
CA PRO A 29 -23.85 34.61 0.89
C PRO A 29 -24.19 34.29 2.36
N SER A 30 -24.72 33.09 2.61
CA SER A 30 -24.36 32.39 3.84
C SER A 30 -23.05 31.69 3.54
N ASP A 31 -21.92 32.28 3.96
CA ASP A 31 -20.59 31.66 3.87
C ASP A 31 -20.55 30.45 4.83
N GLU A 32 -21.17 29.33 4.43
CA GLU A 32 -20.88 28.02 4.99
C GLU A 32 -19.79 27.39 4.13
N LEU A 33 -18.56 27.41 4.63
CA LEU A 33 -17.42 26.70 4.03
C LEU A 33 -17.64 25.20 4.23
N GLU A 34 -18.01 24.51 3.16
CA GLU A 34 -18.13 23.06 3.12
C GLU A 34 -16.80 22.45 2.68
N GLU A 35 -16.07 21.84 3.61
CA GLU A 35 -14.88 21.06 3.30
C GLU A 35 -15.23 19.57 3.25
N VAL A 36 -14.94 18.94 2.10
CA VAL A 36 -15.14 17.52 1.87
C VAL A 36 -13.80 16.83 2.08
N ALA A 37 -13.75 15.93 3.07
CA ALA A 37 -12.57 15.15 3.37
C ALA A 37 -12.67 13.75 2.79
N GLU A 38 -11.60 13.29 2.14
CA GLU A 38 -11.46 11.92 1.67
C GLU A 38 -10.52 11.15 2.63
N ASP A 39 -11.09 10.20 3.36
CA ASP A 39 -10.39 9.07 3.99
C ASP A 39 -9.37 9.33 5.14
N GLY A 40 -9.74 10.19 6.10
CA GLY A 40 -9.12 10.23 7.44
C GLY A 40 -9.94 9.49 8.51
N GLU A 41 -9.30 8.97 9.56
CA GLU A 41 -10.01 8.72 10.82
C GLU A 41 -10.60 10.07 11.28
N ALA A 42 -11.90 10.13 11.57
CA ALA A 42 -12.58 11.39 11.91
C ALA A 42 -11.81 12.16 13.00
N SER A 43 -11.26 11.44 13.98
CA SER A 43 -10.40 11.96 15.05
C SER A 43 -9.15 12.69 14.54
N SER A 44 -8.44 12.15 13.54
CA SER A 44 -7.25 12.76 12.95
C SER A 44 -7.59 14.00 12.11
N LEU A 45 -8.71 13.94 11.38
CA LEU A 45 -9.23 15.09 10.62
C LEU A 45 -9.60 16.24 11.56
N TRP A 46 -10.36 15.94 12.62
CA TRP A 46 -10.78 16.93 13.60
C TRP A 46 -9.61 17.49 14.42
N ALA A 47 -8.60 16.68 14.75
CA ALA A 47 -7.36 17.15 15.36
C ALA A 47 -6.61 18.13 14.45
N TRP A 48 -6.50 17.82 13.15
CA TRP A 48 -5.90 18.71 12.18
C TRP A 48 -6.70 20.02 11.99
N LEU A 49 -8.03 19.93 11.88
CA LEU A 49 -8.93 21.09 11.77
C LEU A 49 -8.83 21.99 13.01
N LYS A 50 -8.72 21.42 14.21
CA LYS A 50 -8.54 22.19 15.46
C LYS A 50 -7.19 22.90 15.53
N ASP A 51 -6.16 22.33 14.94
CA ASP A 51 -4.79 22.89 14.92
C ASP A 51 -4.60 23.94 13.81
N HIS A 52 -5.31 23.81 12.68
CA HIS A 52 -5.09 24.63 11.49
C HIS A 52 -6.24 25.58 11.13
N SER A 53 -7.44 25.44 11.71
CA SER A 53 -8.57 26.34 11.41
C SER A 53 -8.44 27.67 12.15
N ARG A 54 -8.48 28.77 11.39
CA ARG A 54 -8.55 30.15 11.92
C ARG A 54 -9.99 30.62 12.17
N SER A 55 -10.98 29.77 11.90
CA SER A 55 -12.42 30.06 11.93
C SER A 55 -13.13 29.27 13.02
N ASP A 56 -14.26 29.79 13.49
CA ASP A 56 -15.13 29.15 14.48
C ASP A 56 -15.68 27.83 13.92
N LEU A 57 -15.15 26.71 14.42
CA LEU A 57 -15.53 25.34 14.02
C LEU A 57 -17.03 25.06 14.23
N SER A 58 -17.74 25.87 15.04
CA SER A 58 -19.18 25.74 15.22
C SER A 58 -20.01 26.14 13.99
N ARG A 59 -19.40 26.80 13.00
CA ARG A 59 -20.04 27.22 11.74
C ARG A 59 -19.68 26.37 10.53
N MET A 60 -18.81 25.36 10.69
CA MET A 60 -18.35 24.52 9.59
C MET A 60 -19.00 23.15 9.66
N HIS A 61 -19.62 22.72 8.56
CA HIS A 61 -20.14 21.36 8.41
C HIS A 61 -19.06 20.51 7.73
N VAL A 62 -18.48 19.56 8.47
CA VAL A 62 -17.54 18.59 7.90
C VAL A 62 -18.35 17.42 7.34
N LEU A 63 -18.29 17.27 6.01
CA LEU A 63 -19.17 16.35 5.29
C LEU A 63 -18.43 15.06 4.88
N ASP A 64 -19.14 13.94 4.97
CA ASP A 64 -18.74 12.64 4.45
C ASP A 64 -18.96 12.57 2.94
N ILE A 65 -18.14 11.78 2.23
CA ILE A 65 -18.21 11.61 0.77
C ILE A 65 -19.57 11.11 0.27
N SER A 66 -20.38 10.49 1.14
CA SER A 66 -21.77 10.13 0.84
C SER A 66 -22.62 11.34 0.43
N TRP A 67 -22.41 12.53 1.02
CA TRP A 67 -23.11 13.76 0.63
C TRP A 67 -22.78 14.18 -0.80
N PHE A 68 -21.51 14.11 -1.15
CA PHE A 68 -21.05 14.40 -2.51
C PHE A 68 -21.64 13.39 -3.50
N THR A 69 -21.67 12.10 -3.12
CA THR A 69 -22.25 11.03 -3.93
C THR A 69 -23.74 11.23 -4.17
N ASP A 70 -24.50 11.56 -3.13
CA ASP A 70 -25.94 11.84 -3.21
C ASP A 70 -26.22 13.13 -4.01
N SER A 71 -25.39 14.17 -3.83
CA SER A 71 -25.47 15.41 -4.63
C SER A 71 -25.21 15.18 -6.11
N MET A 72 -24.24 14.34 -6.45
CA MET A 72 -23.92 13.97 -7.83
C MET A 72 -25.05 13.15 -8.46
N LYS A 73 -25.65 12.24 -7.71
CA LYS A 73 -26.80 11.43 -8.15
C LYS A 73 -28.02 12.30 -8.48
N GLU A 74 -28.29 13.29 -7.64
CA GLU A 74 -29.40 14.24 -7.81
C GLU A 74 -29.06 15.41 -8.75
N LYS A 75 -27.82 15.50 -9.24
CA LYS A 75 -27.27 16.58 -10.09
C LYS A 75 -27.43 17.98 -9.49
N ARG A 76 -27.57 18.05 -8.17
CA ARG A 76 -27.70 19.28 -7.39
C ARG A 76 -27.25 19.00 -5.95
N PRO A 77 -26.73 20.00 -5.22
CA PRO A 77 -26.44 19.85 -3.81
C PRO A 77 -27.68 19.38 -3.05
N VAL A 78 -27.57 18.24 -2.36
CA VAL A 78 -28.64 17.76 -1.47
C VAL A 78 -28.54 18.48 -0.13
N ALA A 79 -29.65 18.59 0.59
CA ALA A 79 -29.61 19.16 1.94
C ALA A 79 -28.68 18.31 2.83
N VAL A 80 -27.85 18.98 3.64
CA VAL A 80 -27.01 18.30 4.62
C VAL A 80 -27.92 17.61 5.63
N GLU A 81 -27.72 16.31 5.82
CA GLU A 81 -28.46 15.48 6.77
C GLU A 81 -27.45 14.92 7.78
N THR A 82 -27.92 14.43 8.92
CA THR A 82 -27.02 13.88 9.95
C THR A 82 -26.19 12.70 9.46
N LYS A 83 -26.67 11.94 8.46
CA LYS A 83 -25.91 10.86 7.80
C LYS A 83 -24.73 11.35 6.96
N HIS A 84 -24.75 12.64 6.60
CA HIS A 84 -23.74 13.29 5.77
C HIS A 84 -22.63 13.95 6.58
N LEU A 85 -22.74 13.99 7.92
CA LEU A 85 -21.79 14.70 8.78
C LEU A 85 -20.76 13.75 9.38
N ILE A 86 -19.48 14.12 9.28
CA ILE A 86 -18.39 13.46 10.01
C ILE A 86 -18.40 14.01 11.43
N GLN A 87 -18.83 13.21 12.42
CA GLN A 87 -18.92 13.66 13.81
C GLN A 87 -17.54 13.82 14.46
N ASP A 88 -17.36 14.87 15.28
CA ASP A 88 -16.19 15.08 16.15
C ASP A 88 -16.28 14.16 17.38
N VAL A 89 -16.15 12.86 17.15
CA VAL A 89 -16.06 11.89 18.24
C VAL A 89 -14.60 11.85 18.69
N LEU A 90 -14.36 12.38 19.89
CA LEU A 90 -13.12 12.19 20.66
C LEU A 90 -12.82 10.67 20.65
N PRO A 91 -11.59 10.21 20.35
CA PRO A 91 -11.35 8.79 20.17
C PRO A 91 -11.75 8.06 21.45
N GLU A 92 -12.85 7.31 21.39
CA GLU A 92 -12.97 6.15 22.25
C GLU A 92 -11.74 5.32 21.91
N VAL A 93 -10.86 5.21 22.92
CA VAL A 93 -9.68 4.34 22.94
C VAL A 93 -9.95 3.18 22.01
N SER A 94 -9.20 3.11 20.91
CA SER A 94 -9.34 2.10 19.88
C SER A 94 -9.31 0.73 20.57
N THR A 95 -10.49 0.22 20.93
CA THR A 95 -10.61 -1.15 21.35
C THR A 95 -10.12 -1.94 20.14
N PRO A 96 -9.14 -2.85 20.32
CA PRO A 96 -8.52 -3.53 19.20
C PRO A 96 -9.65 -4.07 18.33
N THR A 97 -9.72 -3.58 17.08
CA THR A 97 -10.63 -4.10 16.07
C THR A 97 -10.51 -5.60 16.14
N SER A 98 -11.55 -6.25 16.67
CA SER A 98 -11.59 -7.70 16.80
C SER A 98 -11.20 -8.29 15.44
N ALA A 99 -10.32 -9.29 15.42
CA ALA A 99 -9.84 -9.89 14.17
C ALA A 99 -11.00 -10.37 13.27
N ALA A 100 -12.18 -10.62 13.86
CA ALA A 100 -13.45 -10.90 13.18
C ALA A 100 -13.95 -9.80 12.21
N ALA A 101 -13.40 -8.58 12.25
CA ALA A 101 -13.80 -7.48 11.37
C ALA A 101 -12.86 -7.26 10.17
N VAL A 102 -11.75 -8.01 10.07
CA VAL A 102 -10.79 -7.83 8.98
C VAL A 102 -11.31 -8.52 7.72
N SER A 103 -11.64 -7.74 6.67
CA SER A 103 -12.06 -8.30 5.38
C SER A 103 -10.93 -9.10 4.73
N GLN A 104 -11.23 -10.12 3.92
CA GLN A 104 -10.23 -10.82 3.10
C GLN A 104 -9.71 -9.97 1.92
N TYR A 105 -10.47 -8.98 1.47
CA TYR A 105 -10.14 -8.16 0.29
C TYR A 105 -9.40 -6.89 0.70
N ALA A 106 -8.24 -6.64 0.11
CA ALA A 106 -7.42 -5.47 0.42
C ALA A 106 -8.14 -4.13 0.17
N CYS A 107 -8.99 -4.05 -0.86
CA CYS A 107 -9.79 -2.85 -1.15
C CYS A 107 -10.88 -2.54 -0.12
N GLN A 108 -11.16 -3.45 0.81
CA GLN A 108 -12.12 -3.28 1.90
C GLN A 108 -11.41 -3.09 3.26
N ARG A 109 -10.09 -2.87 3.24
CA ARG A 109 -9.29 -2.62 4.43
C ARG A 109 -8.54 -1.31 4.29
N ARG A 110 -8.41 -0.57 5.38
CA ARG A 110 -7.49 0.56 5.46
C ARG A 110 -6.09 0.02 5.75
N THR A 111 -5.12 0.42 4.93
CA THR A 111 -3.71 0.07 5.14
C THR A 111 -2.91 1.36 5.21
N THR A 112 -2.44 1.70 6.40
CA THR A 112 -1.62 2.88 6.65
C THR A 112 -0.19 2.68 6.14
N THR A 113 0.57 3.76 6.05
CA THR A 113 2.02 3.69 5.76
C THR A 113 2.83 3.11 6.91
N GLU A 114 2.35 3.26 8.15
CA GLU A 114 2.92 2.62 9.33
C GLU A 114 2.52 1.15 9.40
N ASN A 115 3.51 0.26 9.52
CA ASN A 115 3.34 -1.18 9.59
C ASN A 115 3.88 -1.71 10.94
N HIS A 116 2.97 -2.07 11.84
CA HIS A 116 3.28 -2.61 13.16
C HIS A 116 3.87 -4.03 13.13
N ASN A 117 3.69 -4.76 12.02
CA ASN A 117 4.02 -6.19 11.91
C ASN A 117 5.17 -6.43 10.92
N LYS A 118 6.11 -5.47 10.84
CA LYS A 118 7.17 -5.47 9.83
C LYS A 118 8.01 -6.75 9.82
N ASN A 119 8.38 -7.26 10.99
CA ASN A 119 9.10 -8.52 11.15
C ASN A 119 8.39 -9.71 10.47
N LEU A 120 7.07 -9.80 10.60
CA LEU A 120 6.26 -10.85 9.98
C LEU A 120 6.08 -10.60 8.49
N THR A 121 5.77 -9.37 8.09
CA THR A 121 5.51 -9.03 6.69
C THR A 121 6.76 -9.17 5.83
N ASP A 122 7.93 -8.76 6.33
CA ASP A 122 9.19 -8.88 5.61
C ASP A 122 9.53 -10.37 5.36
N ALA A 123 9.30 -11.23 6.36
CA ALA A 123 9.46 -12.68 6.23
C ALA A 123 8.51 -13.28 5.18
N PHE A 124 7.23 -12.87 5.21
CA PHE A 124 6.23 -13.36 4.27
C PHE A 124 6.50 -12.89 2.84
N GLU A 125 7.05 -11.68 2.67
CA GLU A 125 7.45 -11.16 1.36
C GLU A 125 8.62 -11.94 0.76
N VAL A 126 9.63 -12.30 1.56
CA VAL A 126 10.74 -13.16 1.11
C VAL A 126 10.21 -14.52 0.65
N LEU A 127 9.30 -15.13 1.42
CA LEU A 127 8.66 -16.39 1.03
C LEU A 127 7.87 -16.24 -0.26
N ALA A 128 7.03 -15.20 -0.38
CA ALA A 128 6.26 -14.94 -1.58
C ALA A 128 7.14 -14.78 -2.83
N GLU A 129 8.23 -14.02 -2.72
CA GLU A 129 9.20 -13.81 -3.79
C GLU A 129 9.90 -15.13 -4.17
N ASN A 130 10.29 -15.95 -3.19
CA ASN A 130 10.84 -17.27 -3.46
C ASN A 130 9.84 -18.19 -4.18
N TYR A 131 8.57 -18.21 -3.76
CA TYR A 131 7.53 -18.98 -4.47
C TYR A 131 7.31 -18.47 -5.90
N GLU A 132 7.37 -17.16 -6.12
CA GLU A 132 7.32 -16.57 -7.47
C GLU A 132 8.48 -17.03 -8.35
N PHE A 133 9.71 -17.02 -7.81
CA PHE A 133 10.89 -17.49 -8.53
C PHE A 133 10.86 -18.98 -8.88
N ASN A 134 10.11 -19.77 -8.10
CA ASN A 134 9.91 -21.20 -8.33
C ASN A 134 8.63 -21.52 -9.14
N GLY A 135 7.90 -20.50 -9.64
CA GLY A 135 6.68 -20.70 -10.43
C GLY A 135 5.49 -21.22 -9.63
N MET A 136 5.53 -21.10 -8.30
CA MET A 136 4.48 -21.51 -7.37
C MET A 136 3.52 -20.34 -7.11
N GLU A 137 2.72 -19.98 -8.12
CA GLU A 137 1.85 -18.80 -8.10
C GLU A 137 0.81 -18.81 -6.96
N GLY A 138 0.27 -19.98 -6.62
CA GLY A 138 -0.73 -20.13 -5.56
C GLY A 138 -0.18 -19.77 -4.18
N GLN A 139 0.98 -20.33 -3.83
CA GLN A 139 1.68 -20.07 -2.56
C GLN A 139 2.16 -18.62 -2.51
N CYS A 140 2.72 -18.11 -3.61
CA CYS A 140 3.11 -16.71 -3.73
C CYS A 140 1.93 -15.77 -3.43
N LEU A 141 0.77 -16.00 -4.03
CA LEU A 141 -0.43 -15.21 -3.79
C LEU A 141 -0.92 -15.33 -2.34
N ALA A 142 -0.87 -16.53 -1.76
CA ALA A 142 -1.27 -16.77 -0.37
C ALA A 142 -0.42 -15.94 0.61
N PHE A 143 0.92 -15.99 0.48
CA PHE A 143 1.83 -15.19 1.32
C PHE A 143 1.66 -13.69 1.08
N ARG A 144 1.46 -13.24 -0.18
CA ARG A 144 1.17 -11.82 -0.47
C ARG A 144 -0.13 -11.34 0.19
N ARG A 145 -1.18 -12.15 0.17
CA ARG A 145 -2.46 -11.84 0.83
C ARG A 145 -2.30 -11.79 2.34
N ALA A 146 -1.61 -12.76 2.93
CA ALA A 146 -1.34 -12.79 4.36
C ALA A 146 -0.52 -11.57 4.80
N ALA A 147 0.56 -11.23 4.09
CA ALA A 147 1.34 -10.02 4.35
C ALA A 147 0.48 -8.76 4.24
N SER A 148 -0.41 -8.67 3.24
CA SER A 148 -1.34 -7.54 3.08
C SER A 148 -2.32 -7.41 4.24
N VAL A 149 -2.79 -8.52 4.81
CA VAL A 149 -3.66 -8.52 6.00
C VAL A 149 -2.87 -7.98 7.20
N LEU A 150 -1.67 -8.52 7.45
CA LEU A 150 -0.82 -8.10 8.58
C LEU A 150 -0.43 -6.61 8.51
N LYS A 151 -0.17 -6.08 7.31
CA LYS A 151 0.10 -4.64 7.10
C LYS A 151 -1.07 -3.73 7.45
N SER A 152 -2.30 -4.23 7.34
CA SER A 152 -3.52 -3.43 7.62
C SER A 152 -3.88 -3.38 9.11
N LEU A 153 -3.19 -4.15 9.97
CA LEU A 153 -3.47 -4.17 11.40
C LEU A 153 -2.92 -2.91 12.08
N SER A 154 -3.76 -2.27 12.88
CA SER A 154 -3.39 -1.13 13.74
C SER A 154 -2.64 -1.55 15.01
N TRP A 155 -2.31 -2.83 15.15
CA TRP A 155 -1.66 -3.40 16.32
C TRP A 155 -0.65 -4.47 15.92
N GLU A 156 0.30 -4.70 16.83
CA GLU A 156 1.35 -5.70 16.71
C GLU A 156 0.84 -7.07 17.15
N VAL A 157 1.04 -8.09 16.32
CA VAL A 157 0.72 -9.49 16.62
C VAL A 157 1.70 -10.02 17.67
N ARG A 158 1.17 -10.49 18.80
CA ARG A 158 1.97 -11.03 19.93
C ARG A 158 1.66 -12.49 20.26
N SER A 159 0.64 -13.07 19.67
CA SER A 159 0.27 -14.47 19.85
C SER A 159 -0.31 -15.06 18.56
N SER A 160 -0.09 -16.35 18.34
CA SER A 160 -0.65 -17.10 17.20
C SER A 160 -2.18 -17.23 17.26
N GLU A 161 -2.78 -17.21 18.45
CA GLU A 161 -4.25 -17.27 18.60
C GLU A 161 -4.96 -16.11 17.89
N ARG A 162 -4.37 -14.90 17.93
CA ARG A 162 -4.91 -13.73 17.20
C ARG A 162 -4.78 -13.86 15.69
N VAL A 163 -3.85 -14.68 15.22
CA VAL A 163 -3.59 -14.92 13.80
C VAL A 163 -4.64 -15.86 13.21
N HIS A 164 -5.06 -16.86 13.98
CA HIS A 164 -6.06 -17.84 13.56
C HIS A 164 -7.40 -17.21 13.16
N GLU A 165 -7.75 -16.07 13.78
CA GLU A 165 -8.97 -15.33 13.48
C GLU A 165 -8.86 -14.48 12.20
N LEU A 166 -7.66 -14.33 11.61
CA LEU A 166 -7.44 -13.46 10.46
C LEU A 166 -7.68 -14.17 9.12
N PRO A 167 -8.31 -13.51 8.14
CA PRO A 167 -8.48 -14.09 6.83
C PRO A 167 -7.13 -14.28 6.14
N CYS A 168 -7.03 -15.29 5.26
CA CYS A 168 -5.84 -15.60 4.46
C CYS A 168 -4.61 -16.08 5.25
N LEU A 169 -4.69 -16.22 6.56
CA LEU A 169 -3.66 -16.86 7.38
C LEU A 169 -4.20 -18.25 7.76
N GLY A 170 -3.57 -19.29 7.20
CA GLY A 170 -3.87 -20.68 7.56
C GLY A 170 -2.81 -21.24 8.49
N GLU A 171 -2.94 -22.53 8.84
CA GLU A 171 -2.07 -23.25 9.79
C GLU A 171 -0.57 -23.03 9.52
N THR A 172 -0.14 -23.13 8.25
CA THR A 172 1.27 -22.90 7.88
C THR A 172 1.76 -21.47 8.18
N MET A 173 0.90 -20.46 8.00
CA MET A 173 1.26 -19.08 8.36
C MET A 173 1.24 -18.87 9.87
N GLU A 174 0.35 -19.53 10.60
CA GLU A 174 0.29 -19.48 12.07
C GLU A 174 1.57 -20.04 12.69
N GLU A 175 2.00 -21.22 12.26
CA GLU A 175 3.26 -21.85 12.70
C GLU A 175 4.46 -20.94 12.43
N LEU A 176 4.47 -20.29 11.27
CA LEU A 176 5.53 -19.37 10.89
C LEU A 176 5.51 -18.08 11.73
N VAL A 177 4.32 -17.55 12.06
CA VAL A 177 4.22 -16.41 12.98
C VAL A 177 4.70 -16.81 14.36
N GLU A 178 4.30 -17.97 14.87
CA GLU A 178 4.76 -18.48 16.16
C GLU A 178 6.29 -18.63 16.20
N GLU A 179 6.88 -19.20 15.15
CA GLU A 179 8.34 -19.29 14.98
C GLU A 179 9.01 -17.91 15.06
N ILE A 180 8.50 -16.93 14.30
CA ILE A 180 9.08 -15.58 14.26
C ILE A 180 8.90 -14.87 15.60
N LEU A 181 7.78 -15.05 16.29
CA LEU A 181 7.56 -14.47 17.62
C LEU A 181 8.48 -15.09 18.67
N GLN A 182 8.71 -16.41 18.59
CA GLN A 182 9.53 -17.14 19.56
C GLN A 182 11.04 -16.89 19.37
N TYR A 183 11.51 -16.82 18.13
CA TYR A 183 12.95 -16.74 17.81
C TYR A 183 13.39 -15.39 17.22
N GLY A 184 12.44 -14.48 16.95
CA GLY A 184 12.68 -13.19 16.28
C GLY A 184 12.95 -13.31 14.78
N ARG A 185 12.91 -14.52 14.21
CA ARG A 185 13.23 -14.81 12.80
C ARG A 185 12.67 -16.17 12.38
N SER A 186 12.48 -16.36 11.08
CA SER A 186 12.18 -17.69 10.51
C SER A 186 13.45 -18.36 9.97
N PHE A 187 13.65 -19.64 10.29
CA PHE A 187 14.76 -20.44 9.79
C PHE A 187 14.65 -20.68 8.29
N GLU A 188 13.44 -20.92 7.77
CA GLU A 188 13.22 -21.13 6.33
C GLU A 188 13.52 -19.85 5.54
N VAL A 189 13.10 -18.68 6.05
CA VAL A 189 13.44 -17.39 5.44
C VAL A 189 14.95 -17.18 5.40
N ASN A 190 15.68 -17.47 6.48
CA ASN A 190 17.14 -17.33 6.48
C ASN A 190 17.83 -18.27 5.49
N LYS A 191 17.31 -19.49 5.34
CA LYS A 191 17.79 -20.45 4.36
C LYS A 191 17.57 -19.94 2.93
N ILE A 192 16.39 -19.40 2.63
CA ILE A 192 16.09 -18.77 1.32
C ILE A 192 17.01 -17.58 1.07
N LEU A 193 17.20 -16.70 2.05
CA LEU A 193 18.09 -15.54 1.91
C LEU A 193 19.55 -15.96 1.68
N SER A 194 19.95 -17.15 2.10
CA SER A 194 21.29 -17.71 1.89
C SER A 194 21.40 -18.56 0.61
N ASP A 195 20.30 -18.79 -0.10
CA ASP A 195 20.28 -19.61 -1.31
C ASP A 195 20.84 -18.83 -2.53
N GLU A 196 21.82 -19.43 -3.21
CA GLU A 196 22.50 -18.79 -4.36
C GLU A 196 21.53 -18.48 -5.49
N ARG A 197 20.56 -19.37 -5.76
CA ARG A 197 19.58 -19.19 -6.83
C ARG A 197 18.68 -18.01 -6.49
N TYR A 198 18.13 -17.94 -5.28
CA TYR A 198 17.31 -16.82 -4.83
C TYR A 198 18.08 -15.49 -4.91
N GLN A 199 19.32 -15.44 -4.38
CA GLN A 199 20.16 -14.23 -4.43
C GLN A 199 20.44 -13.79 -5.87
N THR A 200 20.79 -14.72 -6.76
CA THR A 200 21.10 -14.41 -8.17
C THR A 200 19.86 -13.93 -8.91
N LEU A 201 18.72 -14.59 -8.72
CA LEU A 201 17.48 -14.19 -9.39
C LEU A 201 17.03 -12.82 -8.89
N LYS A 202 17.08 -12.57 -7.58
CA LYS A 202 16.77 -11.26 -6.97
C LYS A 202 17.69 -10.16 -7.47
N LEU A 203 18.99 -10.46 -7.59
CA LEU A 203 19.95 -9.55 -8.19
C LEU A 203 19.53 -9.20 -9.62
N PHE A 204 19.35 -10.20 -10.48
CA PHE A 204 19.03 -9.96 -11.89
C PHE A 204 17.69 -9.25 -12.09
N THR A 205 16.64 -9.61 -11.33
CA THR A 205 15.32 -8.96 -11.44
C THR A 205 15.27 -7.55 -10.87
N SER A 206 16.28 -7.12 -10.10
CA SER A 206 16.40 -5.73 -9.65
C SER A 206 16.71 -4.74 -10.79
N VAL A 207 17.24 -5.22 -11.92
CA VAL A 207 17.53 -4.38 -13.09
C VAL A 207 16.28 -4.16 -13.93
N PHE A 208 16.00 -2.88 -14.21
CA PHE A 208 14.89 -2.51 -15.08
C PHE A 208 14.99 -3.19 -16.45
N GLY A 209 13.93 -3.91 -16.83
CA GLY A 209 13.85 -4.66 -18.08
C GLY A 209 14.37 -6.11 -18.02
N VAL A 210 14.79 -6.58 -16.84
CA VAL A 210 15.11 -8.00 -16.60
C VAL A 210 13.98 -8.62 -15.78
N GLY A 211 13.14 -9.43 -16.43
CA GLY A 211 12.12 -10.22 -15.74
C GLY A 211 12.63 -11.62 -15.37
N LEU A 212 11.82 -12.37 -14.61
CA LEU A 212 12.17 -13.71 -14.11
C LEU A 212 12.62 -14.68 -15.21
N LYS A 213 11.96 -14.67 -16.39
CA LYS A 213 12.36 -15.53 -17.52
C LYS A 213 13.79 -15.25 -18.02
N THR A 214 14.18 -13.97 -18.05
CA THR A 214 15.52 -13.55 -18.47
C THR A 214 16.54 -13.87 -17.40
N ALA A 215 16.24 -13.56 -16.14
CA ALA A 215 17.08 -13.88 -14.99
C ALA A 215 17.35 -15.39 -14.88
N GLU A 216 16.32 -16.21 -15.05
CA GLU A 216 16.42 -17.68 -15.05
C GLU A 216 17.28 -18.19 -16.22
N LYS A 217 17.16 -17.58 -17.41
CA LYS A 217 18.01 -17.90 -18.55
C LYS A 217 19.48 -17.62 -18.25
N TRP A 218 19.79 -16.49 -17.61
CA TRP A 218 21.15 -16.15 -17.21
C TRP A 218 21.68 -17.08 -16.12
N TYR A 219 20.87 -17.38 -15.11
CA TYR A 219 21.22 -18.30 -14.04
C TYR A 219 21.59 -19.71 -14.56
N ARG A 220 20.79 -20.27 -15.47
CA ARG A 220 21.04 -21.58 -16.10
C ARG A 220 22.31 -21.63 -16.94
N ARG A 221 22.80 -20.47 -17.38
CA ARG A 221 24.07 -20.35 -18.09
C ARG A 221 25.28 -20.26 -17.16
N GLY A 222 25.07 -20.29 -15.85
CA GLY A 222 26.13 -20.17 -14.85
C GLY A 222 26.47 -18.73 -14.46
N LEU A 223 25.72 -17.74 -14.96
CA LEU A 223 25.94 -16.34 -14.60
C LEU A 223 25.39 -16.08 -13.19
N ARG A 224 26.15 -15.35 -12.36
CA ARG A 224 25.79 -15.05 -10.97
C ARG A 224 25.83 -13.55 -10.68
N THR A 225 26.64 -12.80 -11.43
CA THR A 225 26.83 -11.37 -11.24
C THR A 225 26.52 -10.59 -12.53
N PHE A 226 26.30 -9.28 -12.41
CA PHE A 226 26.11 -8.44 -13.60
C PHE A 226 27.34 -8.33 -14.50
N PRO A 227 28.58 -8.23 -13.98
CA PRO A 227 29.79 -8.36 -14.79
C PRO A 227 29.76 -9.60 -15.69
N ASP A 228 29.39 -10.77 -15.17
CA ASP A 228 29.29 -12.01 -15.97
C ASP A 228 28.33 -11.84 -17.16
N VAL A 229 27.21 -11.14 -16.96
CA VAL A 229 26.20 -10.87 -18.00
C VAL A 229 26.72 -9.91 -19.07
N LEU A 230 27.52 -8.91 -18.67
CA LEU A 230 28.08 -7.91 -19.58
C LEU A 230 29.25 -8.46 -20.41
N GLU A 231 30.04 -9.36 -19.83
CA GLU A 231 31.18 -9.99 -20.49
C GLU A 231 30.77 -11.17 -21.39
N GLU A 232 29.59 -11.74 -21.19
CA GLU A 232 29.08 -12.88 -21.96
C GLU A 232 28.74 -12.48 -23.42
N PRO A 233 29.54 -12.92 -24.42
CA PRO A 233 29.44 -12.42 -25.80
C PRO A 233 28.11 -12.75 -26.49
N SER A 234 27.45 -13.80 -26.04
CA SER A 234 26.19 -14.26 -26.63
C SER A 234 24.94 -13.57 -26.05
N ILE A 235 25.08 -12.77 -24.98
CA ILE A 235 23.98 -12.00 -24.41
C ILE A 235 23.95 -10.62 -25.06
N HIS A 236 22.84 -10.34 -25.75
CA HIS A 236 22.57 -9.03 -26.30
C HIS A 236 21.52 -8.34 -25.42
N LEU A 237 21.96 -7.39 -24.60
CA LEU A 237 21.06 -6.58 -23.78
C LEU A 237 20.25 -5.64 -24.67
N ASN A 238 18.94 -5.59 -24.45
CA ASN A 238 18.09 -4.60 -25.13
C ASN A 238 18.32 -3.19 -24.54
N ARG A 239 17.84 -2.13 -25.21
CA ARG A 239 18.01 -0.74 -24.73
C ARG A 239 17.53 -0.53 -23.30
N MET A 240 16.43 -1.19 -22.91
CA MET A 240 15.86 -1.08 -21.57
C MET A 240 16.80 -1.67 -20.51
N GLN A 241 17.38 -2.84 -20.78
CA GLN A 241 18.33 -3.54 -19.92
C GLN A 241 19.67 -2.80 -19.83
N GLN A 242 20.14 -2.19 -20.92
CA GLN A 242 21.35 -1.35 -20.91
C GLN A 242 21.19 -0.13 -20.01
N SER A 243 20.06 0.58 -20.15
CA SER A 243 19.72 1.70 -19.26
C SER A 243 19.54 1.24 -17.81
N GLY A 244 18.84 0.13 -17.60
CA GLY A 244 18.65 -0.47 -16.28
C GLY A 244 19.97 -0.84 -15.59
N ALA A 245 20.88 -1.50 -16.31
CA ALA A 245 22.19 -1.87 -15.78
C ALA A 245 23.03 -0.63 -15.42
N SER A 246 23.04 0.39 -16.28
CA SER A 246 23.74 1.65 -16.02
C SER A 246 23.19 2.38 -14.79
N THR A 247 21.88 2.29 -14.57
CA THR A 247 21.18 2.89 -13.42
C THR A 247 21.47 2.10 -12.14
N TYR A 248 21.51 0.78 -12.22
CA TYR A 248 21.84 -0.09 -11.09
C TYR A 248 23.18 0.26 -10.45
N PHE A 249 24.24 0.46 -11.25
CA PHE A 249 25.56 0.88 -10.75
C PHE A 249 25.60 2.31 -10.18
N HIS A 250 24.57 3.12 -10.43
CA HIS A 250 24.50 4.49 -9.91
C HIS A 250 23.75 4.58 -8.58
N PHE A 251 22.78 3.70 -8.34
CA PHE A 251 21.87 3.76 -7.18
C PHE A 251 22.09 2.66 -6.13
N ASN A 252 22.93 1.66 -6.42
CA ASN A 252 23.40 0.64 -5.46
C ASN A 252 24.92 0.73 -5.32
#